data_AF-A0A662FZD2-F1
#
_entry.id   AF-A0A662FZD2-F1
#
_cell.length_a   1.000
_cell.length_b   1.000
_cell.length_c   1.000
_cell.angle_alpha   90.00
_cell.angle_beta   90.00
_cell.angle_gamma   90.00
#
_symmetry.space_group_name_H-M   'P 1'
#
loop_
_entity.id
_entity.type
_entity.pdbx_description
1 polymer ?
#
loop_
_entity_poly.entity_id
_entity_poly.type
_entity_poly.pdbx_seq_one_letter_code
_entity_poly.pdbx_strand_id
1 'polypeptide(L)'
;MRKLYVLLERIRDDLATRLQYYDLSTIYRATMYSLTYTALARCCADHSILKPLERRMPRSLTVLAKGKLYYSFLELLNILDRLLSSKRPVVVEGEANLEFIVDWLRREVGKVDYVMIYDCMSLAEFLAISAYLYFKGIRSVFLSKAFLNPVGLTRFVTQQLCSTNYYKVLREVARFIAESLKGIDYYKSSYLDKRVHEYGYLGIDEFVEMVNINEMAEEVLSRAIRGKLLVGTDHGFDFVMSKEDGYIYITHGFKSSDTYKATPLLLLSRLALFMEAYR
;
A
#
# COMPACT_ATOMS: atom_id res chain seq x y z
N MET A 1 -12.55 11.12 5.18
CA MET A 1 -12.41 9.94 4.31
C MET A 1 -12.62 10.24 2.83
N ARG A 2 -13.74 10.81 2.36
CA ARG A 2 -13.93 11.21 0.94
C ARG A 2 -12.73 11.94 0.29
N LYS A 3 -12.09 12.87 1.01
CA LYS A 3 -10.89 13.59 0.53
C LYS A 3 -9.69 12.67 0.24
N LEU A 4 -9.49 11.62 1.04
CA LEU A 4 -8.42 10.64 0.83
C LEU A 4 -8.60 9.93 -0.51
N TYR A 5 -9.80 9.42 -0.78
CA TYR A 5 -10.08 8.65 -2.01
C TYR A 5 -9.99 9.48 -3.25
N VAL A 6 -10.60 10.66 -3.26
CA VAL A 6 -10.48 11.59 -4.40
C VAL A 6 -9.01 11.89 -4.71
N LEU A 7 -8.17 11.97 -3.67
CA LEU A 7 -6.74 12.19 -3.84
C LEU A 7 -6.00 10.96 -4.36
N LEU A 8 -6.30 9.76 -3.85
CA LEU A 8 -5.73 8.50 -4.36
C LEU A 8 -6.09 8.29 -5.84
N GLU A 9 -7.34 8.54 -6.20
CA GLU A 9 -7.85 8.45 -7.58
C GLU A 9 -7.16 9.50 -8.48
N ARG A 10 -6.98 10.73 -8.00
CA ARG A 10 -6.25 11.79 -8.73
C ARG A 10 -4.79 11.39 -8.98
N ILE A 11 -4.11 10.82 -7.97
CA ILE A 11 -2.74 10.34 -8.13
C ILE A 11 -2.70 9.17 -9.10
N ARG A 12 -3.61 8.20 -8.98
CA ARG A 12 -3.75 7.09 -9.93
C ARG A 12 -3.88 7.61 -11.36
N ASP A 13 -4.76 8.56 -11.62
CA ASP A 13 -4.98 9.10 -12.98
C ASP A 13 -3.71 9.77 -13.53
N ASP A 14 -3.03 10.55 -12.68
CA ASP A 14 -1.75 11.16 -13.04
C ASP A 14 -0.69 10.13 -13.41
N LEU A 15 -0.63 9.00 -12.69
CA LEU A 15 0.28 7.89 -12.99
C LEU A 15 -0.16 7.12 -14.25
N ALA A 16 -1.46 6.85 -14.40
CA ALA A 16 -2.00 6.06 -15.50
C ALA A 16 -1.76 6.70 -16.86
N THR A 17 -1.83 8.03 -16.96
CA THR A 17 -1.50 8.76 -18.20
C THR A 17 -0.03 8.58 -18.63
N ARG A 18 0.86 8.21 -17.70
CA ARG A 18 2.30 8.00 -17.99
C ARG A 18 2.60 6.60 -18.47
N LEU A 19 1.72 5.63 -18.22
CA LEU A 19 1.85 4.26 -18.74
C LEU A 19 1.74 4.18 -20.27
N GLN A 20 1.29 5.24 -20.93
CA GLN A 20 1.39 5.38 -22.39
C GLN A 20 2.83 5.48 -22.90
N TYR A 21 3.76 5.94 -22.06
CA TYR A 21 5.14 6.28 -22.44
C TYR A 21 6.19 5.51 -21.65
N TYR A 22 5.83 4.92 -20.52
CA TYR A 22 6.75 4.24 -19.61
C TYR A 22 6.15 2.91 -19.14
N ASP A 23 7.02 1.94 -18.86
CA ASP A 23 6.60 0.69 -18.22
C ASP A 23 6.20 0.90 -16.74
N LEU A 24 5.48 -0.08 -16.20
CA LEU A 24 4.98 -0.01 -14.83
C LEU A 24 6.10 0.01 -13.79
N SER A 25 7.22 -0.67 -14.02
CA SER A 25 8.38 -0.63 -13.11
C SER A 25 8.91 0.80 -12.96
N THR A 26 8.98 1.55 -14.06
CA THR A 26 9.41 2.95 -14.08
C THR A 26 8.39 3.85 -13.39
N ILE A 27 7.08 3.61 -13.57
CA ILE A 27 6.01 4.34 -12.86
C ILE A 27 6.03 4.05 -11.36
N TYR A 28 6.24 2.79 -10.97
CA TYR A 28 6.39 2.40 -9.57
C TYR A 28 7.61 3.08 -8.93
N ARG A 29 8.74 3.11 -9.63
CA ARG A 29 9.94 3.84 -9.20
C ARG A 29 9.67 5.33 -8.99
N ALA A 30 8.98 5.98 -9.93
CA ALA A 30 8.60 7.38 -9.80
C ALA A 30 7.62 7.64 -8.66
N THR A 31 6.70 6.70 -8.41
CA THR A 31 5.75 6.73 -7.29
C THR A 31 6.48 6.66 -5.95
N MET A 32 7.37 5.67 -5.80
CA MET A 32 8.22 5.50 -4.61
C MET A 32 9.12 6.71 -4.38
N TYR A 33 9.80 7.17 -5.41
CA TYR A 33 10.63 8.37 -5.33
C TYR A 33 9.83 9.57 -4.86
N SER A 34 8.67 9.85 -5.48
CA SER A 34 7.87 11.01 -5.15
C SER A 34 7.34 10.95 -3.72
N LEU A 35 6.88 9.78 -3.27
CA LEU A 35 6.39 9.57 -1.92
C LEU A 35 7.50 9.83 -0.88
N THR A 36 8.69 9.28 -1.10
CA THR A 36 9.84 9.45 -0.20
C THR A 36 10.42 10.85 -0.25
N TYR A 37 10.50 11.45 -1.44
CA TYR A 37 10.92 12.85 -1.62
C TYR A 37 10.01 13.79 -0.82
N THR A 38 8.69 13.61 -0.91
CA THR A 38 7.74 14.38 -0.12
C THR A 38 7.93 14.13 1.38
N ALA A 39 8.15 12.90 1.81
CA ALA A 39 8.38 12.59 3.23
C ALA A 39 9.65 13.28 3.78
N LEU A 40 10.76 13.28 3.02
CA LEU A 40 11.98 14.01 3.38
C LEU A 40 11.75 15.52 3.47
N ALA A 41 11.04 16.09 2.51
CA ALA A 41 10.73 17.52 2.49
C ALA A 41 9.97 17.96 3.76
N ARG A 42 9.05 17.12 4.26
CA ARG A 42 8.29 17.38 5.50
C ARG A 42 9.19 17.39 6.75
N CYS A 43 10.27 16.61 6.73
CA CYS A 43 11.23 16.53 7.82
C CYS A 43 12.42 17.51 7.65
N CYS A 44 12.42 18.37 6.63
CA CYS A 44 13.56 19.23 6.27
C CYS A 44 14.87 18.45 6.10
N ALA A 45 14.79 17.19 5.65
CA ALA A 45 15.93 16.31 5.47
C ALA A 45 16.61 16.52 4.10
N ASP A 46 17.85 16.07 3.98
CA ASP A 46 18.60 16.16 2.72
C ASP A 46 18.01 15.21 1.67
N HIS A 47 17.75 15.74 0.47
CA HIS A 47 17.21 14.99 -0.66
C HIS A 47 18.31 14.32 -1.50
N SER A 48 19.59 14.67 -1.28
CA SER A 48 20.73 14.05 -1.96
C SER A 48 20.76 12.53 -1.77
N ILE A 49 20.21 12.05 -0.65
CA ILE A 49 20.03 10.65 -0.29
C ILE A 49 19.22 9.87 -1.36
N LEU A 50 18.33 10.53 -2.09
CA LEU A 50 17.54 9.90 -3.15
C LEU A 50 18.23 9.91 -4.53
N LYS A 51 19.46 10.39 -4.64
CA LYS A 51 20.18 10.41 -5.93
C LYS A 51 20.34 9.05 -6.61
N PRO A 52 20.59 7.93 -5.90
CA PRO A 52 20.64 6.61 -6.54
C PRO A 52 19.33 6.29 -7.28
N LEU A 53 18.19 6.50 -6.63
CA LEU A 53 16.86 6.29 -7.21
C LEU A 53 16.55 7.30 -8.34
N GLU A 54 16.92 8.58 -8.15
CA GLU A 54 16.73 9.65 -9.14
C GLU A 54 17.42 9.36 -10.47
N ARG A 55 18.67 8.87 -10.43
CA ARG A 55 19.50 8.60 -11.61
C ARG A 55 18.94 7.48 -12.49
N ARG A 56 18.10 6.61 -11.92
CA ARG A 56 17.46 5.49 -12.61
C ARG A 56 16.08 5.87 -13.19
N MET A 57 15.71 7.15 -13.18
CA MET A 57 14.46 7.64 -13.74
C MET A 57 14.67 8.54 -14.96
N PRO A 58 13.77 8.48 -15.95
CA PRO A 58 13.68 9.50 -16.99
C PRO A 58 13.50 10.90 -16.40
N ARG A 59 14.18 11.91 -16.96
CA ARG A 59 14.13 13.31 -16.49
C ARG A 59 12.71 13.86 -16.39
N SER A 60 11.86 13.51 -17.35
CA SER A 60 10.43 13.89 -17.36
C SER A 60 9.69 13.38 -16.11
N LEU A 61 9.95 12.15 -15.68
CA LEU A 61 9.37 11.58 -14.47
C LEU A 61 9.99 12.17 -13.21
N THR A 62 11.28 12.50 -13.21
CA THR A 62 11.88 13.27 -12.10
C THR A 62 11.20 14.63 -11.92
N VAL A 63 10.93 15.35 -13.02
CA VAL A 63 10.22 16.64 -12.98
C VAL A 63 8.78 16.45 -12.49
N LEU A 64 8.08 15.42 -12.96
CA LEU A 64 6.73 15.09 -12.50
C LEU A 64 6.71 14.78 -11.00
N ALA A 65 7.66 13.96 -10.53
CA ALA A 65 7.80 13.54 -9.14
C ALA A 65 8.07 14.73 -8.20
N LYS A 66 9.00 15.62 -8.57
CA LYS A 66 9.34 16.82 -7.79
C LYS A 66 8.31 17.95 -7.92
N GLY A 67 7.43 17.88 -8.93
CA GLY A 67 6.41 18.89 -9.20
C GLY A 67 5.01 18.42 -8.84
N LYS A 68 4.24 18.00 -9.83
CA LYS A 68 2.81 17.69 -9.67
C LYS A 68 2.56 16.59 -8.62
N LEU A 69 3.33 15.50 -8.67
CA LEU A 69 3.14 14.39 -7.73
C LEU A 69 3.56 14.80 -6.31
N TYR A 70 4.64 15.58 -6.14
CA TYR A 70 5.04 16.11 -4.84
C TYR A 70 3.88 16.79 -4.12
N TYR A 71 3.15 17.70 -4.77
CA TYR A 71 2.01 18.39 -4.14
C TYR A 71 0.87 17.45 -3.79
N SER A 72 0.54 16.49 -4.67
CA SER A 72 -0.49 15.50 -4.37
C SER A 72 -0.09 14.58 -3.22
N PHE A 73 1.16 14.13 -3.18
CA PHE A 73 1.68 13.36 -2.05
C PHE A 73 1.77 14.19 -0.78
N LEU A 74 2.08 15.49 -0.84
CA LEU A 74 2.10 16.33 0.35
C LEU A 74 0.71 16.42 0.98
N GLU A 75 -0.32 16.63 0.16
CA GLU A 75 -1.72 16.59 0.59
C GLU A 75 -2.07 15.22 1.19
N LEU A 76 -1.61 14.14 0.56
CA LEU A 76 -1.87 12.77 0.99
C LEU A 76 -1.23 12.47 2.34
N LEU A 77 0.05 12.78 2.49
CA LEU A 77 0.79 12.57 3.73
C LEU A 77 0.19 13.38 4.88
N ASN A 78 -0.30 14.61 4.64
CA ASN A 78 -0.99 15.39 5.66
C ASN A 78 -2.32 14.75 6.11
N ILE A 79 -3.05 14.07 5.21
CA ILE A 79 -4.24 13.30 5.57
C ILE A 79 -3.84 12.06 6.36
N LEU A 80 -2.82 11.33 5.89
CA LEU A 80 -2.35 10.10 6.53
C LEU A 80 -1.81 10.36 7.93
N ASP A 81 -1.07 11.43 8.18
CA ASP A 81 -0.59 11.78 9.52
C ASP A 81 -1.73 11.94 10.52
N ARG A 82 -2.82 12.60 10.13
CA ARG A 82 -3.99 12.74 11.00
C ARG A 82 -4.61 11.38 11.31
N LEU A 83 -4.67 10.49 10.33
CA LEU A 83 -5.19 9.13 10.51
C LEU A 83 -4.25 8.31 11.42
N LEU A 84 -2.97 8.28 11.09
CA LEU A 84 -1.94 7.48 11.76
C LEU A 84 -1.60 8.00 13.17
N SER A 85 -1.85 9.28 13.47
CA SER A 85 -1.67 9.82 14.83
C SER A 85 -2.65 9.23 15.86
N SER A 86 -3.74 8.58 15.42
CA SER A 86 -4.63 7.83 16.31
C SER A 86 -3.90 6.64 16.94
N LYS A 87 -3.93 6.55 18.28
CA LYS A 87 -3.36 5.42 19.04
C LYS A 87 -4.31 4.22 19.18
N ARG A 88 -5.58 4.36 18.78
CA ARG A 88 -6.56 3.26 18.87
C ARG A 88 -6.57 2.44 17.57
N PRO A 89 -6.82 1.11 17.64
CA PRO A 89 -7.23 0.35 16.47
C PRO A 89 -8.54 0.97 15.97
N VAL A 90 -8.51 1.55 14.77
CA VAL A 90 -9.64 2.30 14.24
C VAL A 90 -9.81 1.79 12.81
N VAL A 91 -10.90 1.06 12.56
CA VAL A 91 -11.55 1.25 11.26
C VAL A 91 -11.92 2.70 11.26
N VAL A 92 -11.61 3.49 10.24
CA VAL A 92 -12.04 4.90 10.26
C VAL A 92 -13.56 4.91 10.43
N GLU A 93 -14.02 5.14 11.69
CA GLU A 93 -15.36 4.85 12.26
C GLU A 93 -15.65 3.40 12.81
N GLY A 94 -14.93 2.83 13.80
CA GLY A 94 -15.43 1.64 14.54
C GLY A 94 -14.42 0.79 15.33
N GLU A 95 -14.92 -0.28 15.98
CA GLU A 95 -14.13 -1.34 16.61
C GLU A 95 -13.45 -2.23 15.55
N ALA A 96 -12.19 -2.60 15.78
CA ALA A 96 -11.41 -3.37 14.82
C ALA A 96 -11.63 -4.89 15.00
N ASN A 97 -12.85 -5.35 14.79
CA ASN A 97 -13.21 -6.77 14.66
C ASN A 97 -13.45 -7.12 13.18
N LEU A 98 -12.97 -8.29 12.74
CA LEU A 98 -13.11 -8.86 11.41
C LEU A 98 -14.57 -8.94 10.95
N GLU A 99 -15.53 -9.15 11.86
CA GLU A 99 -16.96 -9.05 11.54
C GLU A 99 -17.34 -7.65 11.08
N PHE A 100 -16.86 -6.60 11.75
CA PHE A 100 -17.09 -5.22 11.34
C PHE A 100 -16.43 -4.93 9.99
N ILE A 101 -15.22 -5.46 9.76
CA ILE A 101 -14.52 -5.38 8.46
C ILE A 101 -15.40 -5.98 7.37
N VAL A 102 -15.88 -7.19 7.59
CA VAL A 102 -16.73 -7.92 6.63
C VAL A 102 -18.05 -7.21 6.39
N ASP A 103 -18.72 -6.71 7.43
CA ASP A 103 -19.99 -5.99 7.29
C ASP A 103 -19.82 -4.65 6.57
N TRP A 104 -18.68 -3.98 6.76
CA TRP A 104 -18.32 -2.81 5.98
C TRP A 104 -18.06 -3.18 4.51
N LEU A 105 -17.20 -4.18 4.25
CA LEU A 105 -16.92 -4.66 2.89
C LEU A 105 -18.21 -5.07 2.18
N ARG A 106 -19.09 -5.82 2.84
CA ARG A 106 -20.38 -6.27 2.27
C ARG A 106 -21.28 -5.10 1.89
N ARG A 107 -21.32 -4.04 2.71
CA ARG A 107 -22.09 -2.82 2.41
C ARG A 107 -21.49 -2.01 1.27
N GLU A 108 -20.17 -2.00 1.16
CA GLU A 108 -19.49 -1.15 0.20
C GLU A 108 -19.32 -1.80 -1.18
N VAL A 109 -18.85 -3.05 -1.23
CA VAL A 109 -18.59 -3.74 -2.51
C VAL A 109 -19.64 -4.77 -2.86
N GLY A 110 -20.50 -5.17 -1.92
CA GLY A 110 -21.50 -6.22 -2.15
C GLY A 110 -20.86 -7.59 -2.36
N LYS A 111 -21.39 -8.35 -3.31
CA LYS A 111 -20.80 -9.64 -3.73
C LYS A 111 -19.53 -9.38 -4.54
N VAL A 112 -18.49 -10.17 -4.29
CA VAL A 112 -17.29 -10.24 -5.13
C VAL A 112 -17.08 -11.69 -5.58
N ASP A 113 -16.39 -11.89 -6.70
CA ASP A 113 -16.06 -13.24 -7.20
C ASP A 113 -14.72 -13.72 -6.63
N TYR A 114 -13.78 -12.79 -6.46
CA TYR A 114 -12.40 -13.07 -6.03
C TYR A 114 -11.98 -12.16 -4.87
N VAL A 115 -11.19 -12.72 -3.93
CA VAL A 115 -10.53 -11.95 -2.88
C VAL A 115 -9.03 -12.21 -2.91
N MET A 116 -8.22 -11.16 -3.00
CA MET A 116 -6.76 -11.22 -2.89
C MET A 116 -6.29 -10.39 -1.70
N ILE A 117 -5.58 -11.02 -0.77
CA ILE A 117 -4.95 -10.32 0.35
C ILE A 117 -3.43 -10.42 0.22
N TYR A 118 -2.76 -9.28 0.12
CA TYR A 118 -1.31 -9.21 0.19
C TYR A 118 -0.84 -9.05 1.63
N ASP A 119 0.28 -9.69 1.94
CA ASP A 119 1.04 -9.46 3.16
C ASP A 119 2.01 -8.32 2.90
N CYS A 120 1.86 -7.21 3.63
CA CYS A 120 2.71 -6.03 3.50
C CYS A 120 2.61 -5.22 2.17
N MET A 121 1.46 -5.20 1.50
CA MET A 121 1.30 -4.30 0.34
C MET A 121 1.05 -2.86 0.77
N SER A 122 1.91 -1.94 0.34
CA SER A 122 1.87 -0.55 0.77
C SER A 122 1.16 0.34 -0.26
N LEU A 123 0.97 1.59 0.14
CA LEU A 123 0.27 2.61 -0.63
C LEU A 123 0.87 2.80 -2.04
N ALA A 124 2.19 2.69 -2.19
CA ALA A 124 2.87 2.86 -3.46
C ALA A 124 2.51 1.75 -4.46
N GLU A 125 2.49 0.49 -4.03
CA GLU A 125 2.10 -0.63 -4.89
C GLU A 125 0.62 -0.54 -5.25
N PHE A 126 -0.24 -0.17 -4.30
CA PHE A 126 -1.66 0.07 -4.57
C PHE A 126 -1.87 1.13 -5.65
N LEU A 127 -1.16 2.26 -5.58
CA LEU A 127 -1.27 3.33 -6.58
C LEU A 127 -0.74 2.89 -7.95
N ALA A 128 0.41 2.20 -7.99
CA ALA A 128 1.01 1.72 -9.23
C ALA A 128 0.11 0.67 -9.91
N ILE A 129 -0.36 -0.34 -9.17
CA ILE A 129 -1.26 -1.37 -9.69
C ILE A 129 -2.60 -0.77 -10.11
N SER A 130 -3.17 0.13 -9.30
CA SER A 130 -4.44 0.80 -9.67
C SER A 130 -4.31 1.59 -10.97
N ALA A 131 -3.19 2.29 -11.18
CA ALA A 131 -2.90 3.02 -12.41
C ALA A 131 -2.74 2.06 -13.60
N TYR A 132 -2.10 0.91 -13.39
CA TYR A 132 -1.95 -0.14 -14.38
C TYR A 132 -3.29 -0.71 -14.84
N LEU A 133 -4.16 -1.07 -13.90
CA LEU A 133 -5.50 -1.58 -14.19
C LEU A 133 -6.31 -0.57 -14.99
N TYR A 134 -6.30 0.70 -14.55
CA TYR A 134 -6.99 1.78 -15.25
C TYR A 134 -6.50 1.94 -16.69
N PHE A 135 -5.17 1.93 -16.90
CA PHE A 135 -4.58 1.97 -18.24
C PHE A 135 -4.97 0.77 -19.12
N LYS A 136 -5.19 -0.41 -18.52
CA LYS A 136 -5.67 -1.61 -19.21
C LYS A 136 -7.19 -1.65 -19.41
N GLY A 137 -7.91 -0.59 -19.05
CA GLY A 137 -9.37 -0.52 -19.18
C GLY A 137 -10.11 -1.33 -18.12
N ILE A 138 -9.46 -1.67 -17.00
CA ILE A 138 -10.09 -2.25 -15.83
C ILE A 138 -10.42 -1.14 -14.84
N ARG A 139 -11.68 -1.09 -14.40
CA ARG A 139 -12.09 -0.17 -13.36
C ARG A 139 -11.48 -0.61 -12.03
N SER A 140 -10.75 0.29 -11.39
CA SER A 140 -10.19 0.13 -10.05
C SER A 140 -10.66 1.28 -9.15
N VAL A 141 -11.18 0.96 -7.96
CA VAL A 141 -11.72 1.96 -7.03
C VAL A 141 -11.23 1.67 -5.62
N PHE A 142 -10.61 2.67 -4.97
CA PHE A 142 -10.26 2.57 -3.56
C PHE A 142 -11.50 2.65 -2.66
N LEU A 143 -11.60 1.75 -1.67
CA LEU A 143 -12.76 1.72 -0.77
C LEU A 143 -12.72 2.82 0.30
N SER A 144 -13.88 3.35 0.65
CA SER A 144 -14.21 4.51 1.50
C SER A 144 -13.70 4.48 2.94
N LYS A 145 -13.17 3.35 3.41
CA LYS A 145 -12.46 3.24 4.69
C LYS A 145 -11.10 2.55 4.51
N ALA A 146 -10.22 2.86 5.44
CA ALA A 146 -8.96 2.14 5.64
C ALA A 146 -8.94 1.61 7.06
N PHE A 147 -8.18 0.55 7.29
CA PHE A 147 -7.97 0.02 8.62
C PHE A 147 -6.66 0.52 9.18
N LEU A 148 -6.73 0.99 10.42
CA LEU A 148 -5.55 1.34 11.20
C LEU A 148 -5.28 0.22 12.19
N ASN A 149 -4.32 -0.62 11.84
CA ASN A 149 -3.83 -1.68 12.67
C ASN A 149 -2.92 -1.12 13.78
N PRO A 150 -2.98 -1.67 15.01
CA PRO A 150 -1.89 -1.52 15.96
C PRO A 150 -0.59 -2.08 15.37
N VAL A 151 0.56 -1.72 15.93
CA VAL A 151 1.87 -2.13 15.39
C VAL A 151 2.09 -3.65 15.59
N GLY A 152 2.45 -4.39 14.52
CA GLY A 152 2.93 -5.78 14.57
C GLY A 152 1.88 -6.88 14.35
N LEU A 153 1.09 -6.81 13.26
CA LEU A 153 -0.33 -7.14 13.39
C LEU A 153 -1.03 -8.02 12.34
N THR A 154 -0.29 -8.77 11.52
CA THR A 154 -0.86 -10.01 10.95
C THR A 154 -1.49 -10.86 12.07
N ARG A 155 -0.89 -10.83 13.28
CA ARG A 155 -1.36 -11.54 14.48
C ARG A 155 -2.74 -11.08 14.98
N PHE A 156 -3.12 -9.80 14.92
CA PHE A 156 -4.44 -9.37 15.43
C PHE A 156 -5.57 -9.80 14.52
N VAL A 157 -5.42 -9.60 13.21
CA VAL A 157 -6.43 -10.01 12.24
C VAL A 157 -6.59 -11.53 12.28
N THR A 158 -5.48 -12.27 12.37
CA THR A 158 -5.52 -13.73 12.49
C THR A 158 -5.97 -14.23 13.86
N GLN A 159 -5.76 -13.49 14.95
CA GLN A 159 -6.25 -13.86 16.29
C GLN A 159 -7.76 -13.75 16.42
N GLN A 160 -8.41 -12.89 15.62
CA GLN A 160 -9.87 -12.76 15.63
C GLN A 160 -10.58 -13.98 15.03
N LEU A 161 -9.85 -14.85 14.33
CA LEU A 161 -10.36 -16.12 13.82
C LEU A 161 -10.55 -17.19 14.92
N CYS A 162 -10.05 -16.98 16.16
CA CYS A 162 -10.16 -17.97 17.25
C CYS A 162 -11.61 -18.44 17.51
N SER A 163 -12.59 -17.57 17.30
CA SER A 163 -14.01 -17.86 17.53
C SER A 163 -14.71 -18.54 16.36
N THR A 164 -14.02 -18.75 15.23
CA THR A 164 -14.65 -19.13 13.95
C THR A 164 -14.29 -20.53 13.43
N ASN A 165 -13.48 -21.32 14.16
CA ASN A 165 -12.89 -22.61 13.73
C ASN A 165 -11.84 -22.52 12.60
N TYR A 166 -11.32 -21.33 12.30
CA TYR A 166 -10.29 -21.11 11.27
C TYR A 166 -8.86 -21.14 11.86
N TYR A 167 -7.87 -21.49 11.03
CA TYR A 167 -6.46 -21.40 11.43
C TYR A 167 -5.97 -19.94 11.49
N LYS A 168 -5.01 -19.64 12.37
CA LYS A 168 -4.45 -18.28 12.55
C LYS A 168 -3.45 -17.91 11.45
N VAL A 169 -3.90 -17.83 10.20
CA VAL A 169 -3.06 -17.44 9.06
C VAL A 169 -3.79 -16.47 8.15
N LEU A 170 -3.06 -15.54 7.51
CA LEU A 170 -3.68 -14.49 6.68
C LEU A 170 -4.51 -15.06 5.51
N ARG A 171 -4.14 -16.24 5.02
CA ARG A 171 -4.93 -16.98 4.02
C ARG A 171 -6.34 -17.30 4.50
N GLU A 172 -6.52 -17.59 5.77
CA GLU A 172 -7.81 -17.92 6.37
C GLU A 172 -8.67 -16.66 6.56
N VAL A 173 -8.04 -15.50 6.77
CA VAL A 173 -8.72 -14.20 6.72
C VAL A 173 -9.25 -13.94 5.31
N ALA A 174 -8.43 -14.18 4.27
CA ALA A 174 -8.86 -14.05 2.88
C ALA A 174 -10.03 -15.00 2.55
N ARG A 175 -9.97 -16.25 3.04
CA ARG A 175 -11.08 -17.21 2.92
C ARG A 175 -12.34 -16.71 3.59
N PHE A 176 -12.24 -16.26 4.85
CA PHE A 176 -13.37 -15.76 5.61
C PHE A 176 -14.06 -14.57 4.93
N ILE A 177 -13.27 -13.63 4.41
CA ILE A 177 -13.80 -12.49 3.63
C ILE A 177 -14.49 -12.99 2.35
N ALA A 178 -13.86 -13.89 1.60
CA ALA A 178 -14.44 -14.43 0.38
C ALA A 178 -15.78 -15.13 0.63
N GLU A 179 -15.85 -16.04 1.59
CA GLU A 179 -17.09 -16.74 1.96
C GLU A 179 -18.18 -15.74 2.38
N SER A 180 -17.81 -14.77 3.22
CA SER A 180 -18.73 -13.74 3.71
C SER A 180 -19.29 -12.81 2.63
N LEU A 181 -18.57 -12.67 1.52
CA LEU A 181 -18.94 -11.89 0.34
C LEU A 181 -19.42 -12.77 -0.83
N LYS A 182 -19.63 -14.08 -0.61
CA LYS A 182 -20.07 -15.06 -1.62
C LYS A 182 -19.11 -15.20 -2.83
N GLY A 183 -17.82 -15.00 -2.59
CA GLY A 183 -16.74 -15.25 -3.55
C GLY A 183 -16.52 -16.73 -3.80
N ILE A 184 -15.95 -17.03 -4.96
CA ILE A 184 -15.70 -18.40 -5.42
C ILE A 184 -14.23 -18.81 -5.25
N ASP A 185 -13.32 -17.84 -5.07
CA ASP A 185 -11.90 -18.10 -4.88
C ASP A 185 -11.23 -16.99 -4.04
N TYR A 186 -10.15 -17.35 -3.37
CA TYR A 186 -9.37 -16.47 -2.51
C TYR A 186 -7.87 -16.77 -2.60
N TYR A 187 -7.07 -15.73 -2.45
CA TYR A 187 -5.62 -15.82 -2.57
C TYR A 187 -4.90 -14.98 -1.52
N LYS A 188 -3.76 -15.49 -1.04
CA LYS A 188 -2.84 -14.76 -0.17
C LYS A 188 -1.46 -14.69 -0.80
N SER A 189 -0.93 -13.49 -0.99
CA SER A 189 0.45 -13.28 -1.40
C SER A 189 1.35 -12.97 -0.21
N SER A 190 2.52 -13.59 -0.12
CA SER A 190 3.58 -13.22 0.84
C SER A 190 4.77 -12.56 0.15
N TYR A 191 4.61 -12.19 -1.12
CA TYR A 191 5.71 -11.76 -1.97
C TYR A 191 6.40 -10.51 -1.41
N LEU A 192 5.63 -9.46 -1.11
CA LEU A 192 6.18 -8.19 -0.62
C LEU A 192 6.78 -8.32 0.77
N ASP A 193 6.11 -9.01 1.69
CA ASP A 193 6.64 -9.32 3.02
C ASP A 193 8.05 -9.93 2.95
N LYS A 194 8.25 -10.95 2.10
CA LYS A 194 9.58 -11.53 1.86
C LYS A 194 10.57 -10.50 1.31
N ARG A 195 10.17 -9.68 0.34
CA ARG A 195 11.06 -8.66 -0.25
C ARG A 195 11.44 -7.57 0.75
N VAL A 196 10.54 -7.16 1.64
CA VAL A 196 10.86 -6.20 2.71
C VAL A 196 11.87 -6.83 3.68
N HIS A 197 11.69 -8.10 4.07
CA HIS A 197 12.64 -8.80 4.92
C HIS A 197 14.02 -8.99 4.26
N GLU A 198 14.06 -9.33 2.97
CA GLU A 198 15.30 -9.64 2.25
C GLU A 198 16.07 -8.39 1.80
N TYR A 199 15.36 -7.34 1.37
CA TYR A 199 15.96 -6.16 0.70
C TYR A 199 15.59 -4.82 1.34
N GLY A 200 14.59 -4.76 2.23
CA GLY A 200 14.11 -3.49 2.79
C GLY A 200 15.20 -2.72 3.53
N TYR A 201 16.10 -3.42 4.24
CA TYR A 201 17.21 -2.84 4.98
C TYR A 201 18.40 -2.41 4.10
N LEU A 202 18.44 -2.82 2.82
CA LEU A 202 19.54 -2.50 1.89
C LEU A 202 19.41 -1.09 1.29
N GLY A 203 18.23 -0.48 1.41
CA GLY A 203 17.95 0.84 0.87
C GLY A 203 16.71 0.84 -0.02
N ILE A 204 16.06 2.00 -0.13
CA ILE A 204 14.86 2.17 -0.94
C ILE A 204 15.11 1.90 -2.43
N ASP A 205 16.29 2.25 -2.95
CA ASP A 205 16.64 2.03 -4.35
C ASP A 205 16.82 0.55 -4.69
N GLU A 206 17.49 -0.21 -3.82
CA GLU A 206 17.60 -1.66 -3.95
C GLU A 206 16.22 -2.34 -3.81
N PHE A 207 15.43 -1.94 -2.82
CA PHE A 207 14.09 -2.49 -2.63
C PHE A 207 13.21 -2.32 -3.87
N VAL A 208 13.21 -1.12 -4.47
CA VAL A 208 12.41 -0.84 -5.66
C VAL A 208 12.85 -1.66 -6.87
N GLU A 209 14.12 -2.03 -6.97
CA GLU A 209 14.61 -2.91 -8.03
C GLU A 209 14.21 -4.37 -7.84
N MET A 210 14.17 -4.82 -6.59
CA MET A 210 13.90 -6.22 -6.27
C MET A 210 12.40 -6.57 -6.22
N VAL A 211 11.52 -5.56 -6.23
CA VAL A 211 10.07 -5.74 -6.32
C VAL A 211 9.62 -5.84 -7.79
N ASN A 212 9.13 -7.02 -8.18
CA ASN A 212 8.52 -7.29 -9.47
C ASN A 212 7.07 -6.80 -9.51
N ILE A 213 6.89 -5.48 -9.60
CA ILE A 213 5.56 -4.86 -9.65
C ILE A 213 4.75 -5.29 -10.88
N ASN A 214 5.41 -5.67 -11.98
CA ASN A 214 4.74 -6.15 -13.19
C ASN A 214 3.99 -7.45 -12.94
N GLU A 215 4.66 -8.43 -12.32
CA GLU A 215 4.06 -9.73 -11.99
C GLU A 215 2.89 -9.57 -11.03
N MET A 216 3.03 -8.71 -10.01
CA MET A 216 1.93 -8.39 -9.10
C MET A 216 0.73 -7.77 -9.84
N ALA A 217 0.97 -6.83 -10.74
CA ALA A 217 -0.10 -6.15 -11.46
C ALA A 217 -0.80 -7.07 -12.46
N GLU A 218 -0.06 -7.94 -13.15
CA GLU A 218 -0.62 -8.98 -14.02
C GLU A 218 -1.43 -9.99 -13.23
N GLU A 219 -0.99 -10.37 -12.04
CA GLU A 219 -1.73 -11.26 -11.17
C GLU A 219 -3.11 -10.67 -10.81
N VAL A 220 -3.15 -9.40 -10.43
CA VAL A 220 -4.40 -8.68 -10.12
C VAL A 220 -5.27 -8.54 -11.37
N LEU A 221 -4.68 -8.14 -12.51
CA LEU A 221 -5.37 -7.99 -13.79
C LEU A 221 -6.06 -9.28 -14.23
N SER A 222 -5.36 -10.41 -14.13
CA SER A 222 -5.85 -11.72 -14.59
C SER A 222 -7.14 -12.15 -13.89
N ARG A 223 -7.34 -11.75 -12.63
CA ARG A 223 -8.55 -12.01 -11.84
C ARG A 223 -9.62 -10.95 -12.07
N ALA A 224 -9.24 -9.68 -12.13
CA ALA A 224 -10.18 -8.58 -12.39
C ALA A 224 -10.87 -8.66 -13.76
N ILE A 225 -10.23 -9.28 -14.76
CA ILE A 225 -10.85 -9.56 -16.08
C ILE A 225 -11.93 -10.64 -15.98
N ARG A 226 -11.81 -11.58 -15.04
CA ARG A 226 -12.71 -12.75 -14.93
C ARG A 226 -13.94 -12.49 -14.07
N GLY A 227 -13.91 -11.44 -13.24
CA GLY A 227 -15.01 -11.10 -12.34
C GLY A 227 -14.64 -9.98 -11.38
N LYS A 228 -15.54 -9.68 -10.45
CA LYS A 228 -15.33 -8.62 -9.47
C LYS A 228 -14.31 -9.08 -8.42
N LEU A 229 -13.20 -8.36 -8.32
CA LEU A 229 -12.09 -8.66 -7.44
C LEU A 229 -12.02 -7.65 -6.29
N LEU A 230 -11.85 -8.13 -5.07
CA LEU A 230 -11.42 -7.33 -3.92
C LEU A 230 -9.93 -7.57 -3.67
N VAL A 231 -9.11 -6.53 -3.75
CA VAL A 231 -7.69 -6.55 -3.37
C VAL A 231 -7.52 -5.83 -2.05
N GLY A 232 -6.86 -6.45 -1.08
CA GLY A 232 -6.58 -5.88 0.23
C GLY A 232 -5.17 -6.19 0.72
N THR A 233 -4.80 -5.57 1.84
CA THR A 233 -3.56 -5.86 2.57
C THR A 233 -3.84 -5.92 4.06
N ASP A 234 -3.03 -6.67 4.80
CA ASP A 234 -3.04 -6.63 6.26
C ASP A 234 -2.24 -5.44 6.82
N HIS A 235 -1.22 -4.95 6.12
CA HIS A 235 -0.54 -3.70 6.43
C HIS A 235 0.33 -3.21 5.26
N GLY A 236 0.89 -1.99 5.36
CA GLY A 236 1.98 -1.52 4.50
C GLY A 236 3.35 -1.69 5.16
N PHE A 237 4.34 -0.92 4.70
CA PHE A 237 5.68 -0.85 5.27
C PHE A 237 6.09 0.58 5.60
N ASP A 238 7.03 0.74 6.53
CA ASP A 238 7.49 2.03 7.02
C ASP A 238 8.74 2.50 6.28
N PHE A 239 8.82 3.80 6.02
CA PHE A 239 9.99 4.48 5.47
C PHE A 239 10.77 5.11 6.62
N VAL A 240 12.04 4.75 6.73
CA VAL A 240 12.88 5.15 7.86
C VAL A 240 14.23 5.64 7.34
N MET A 241 14.71 6.75 7.90
CA MET A 241 16.02 7.31 7.59
C MET A 241 17.02 6.92 8.68
N SER A 242 18.14 6.31 8.31
CA SER A 242 19.28 6.10 9.21
C SER A 242 19.92 7.46 9.53
N LYS A 243 20.15 7.74 10.81
CA LYS A 243 20.85 8.96 11.25
C LYS A 243 22.37 8.85 11.11
N GLU A 244 22.92 7.64 11.12
CA GLU A 244 24.36 7.40 11.05
C GLU A 244 24.86 7.45 9.60
N ASP A 245 24.17 6.75 8.72
CA ASP A 245 24.65 6.48 7.36
C ASP A 245 23.93 7.32 6.30
N GLY A 246 22.88 8.05 6.69
CA GLY A 246 22.14 8.93 5.78
C GLY A 246 21.50 8.21 4.59
N TYR A 247 21.03 6.97 4.75
CA TYR A 247 20.22 6.27 3.75
C TYR A 247 18.79 6.01 4.25
N ILE A 248 17.89 5.74 3.31
CA ILE A 248 16.48 5.45 3.59
C ILE A 248 16.23 3.98 3.34
N TYR A 249 15.64 3.31 4.31
CA TYR A 249 15.31 1.90 4.27
C TYR A 249 13.84 1.67 4.59
N ILE A 250 13.40 0.45 4.30
CA ILE A 250 12.04 -0.01 4.48
C ILE A 250 12.01 -1.08 5.55
N THR A 251 11.01 -1.04 6.43
CA THR A 251 10.86 -2.02 7.51
C THR A 251 9.40 -2.26 7.87
N HIS A 252 9.16 -3.34 8.62
CA HIS A 252 7.85 -3.66 9.18
C HIS A 252 7.71 -3.09 10.59
N GLY A 253 6.79 -2.14 10.78
CA GLY A 253 6.37 -1.72 12.10
C GLY A 253 7.48 -1.10 12.94
N PHE A 254 8.08 -0.03 12.43
CA PHE A 254 9.11 0.75 13.12
C PHE A 254 8.62 1.20 14.50
N LYS A 255 9.44 0.96 15.52
CA LYS A 255 9.20 1.37 16.91
C LYS A 255 10.27 2.37 17.33
N SER A 256 9.86 3.62 17.53
CA SER A 256 10.76 4.70 17.95
C SER A 256 11.45 4.45 19.30
N SER A 257 10.85 3.63 20.18
CA SER A 257 11.44 3.22 21.46
C SER A 257 12.68 2.34 21.31
N ASP A 258 12.80 1.65 20.16
CA ASP A 258 13.76 0.58 19.98
C ASP A 258 14.99 1.04 19.17
N THR A 259 14.98 2.29 18.65
CA THR A 259 16.02 2.73 17.71
C THR A 259 16.27 4.25 17.75
N TYR A 260 17.16 4.73 18.63
CA TYR A 260 17.58 6.15 18.67
C TYR A 260 18.33 6.61 17.40
N LYS A 261 18.85 5.65 16.62
CA LYS A 261 19.68 5.85 15.41
C LYS A 261 18.88 6.09 14.13
N ALA A 262 17.55 6.20 14.22
CA ALA A 262 16.69 6.29 13.05
C ALA A 262 15.63 7.39 13.21
N THR A 263 15.19 7.95 12.08
CA THR A 263 14.11 8.94 12.01
C THR A 263 12.99 8.37 11.16
N PRO A 264 11.77 8.19 11.70
CA PRO A 264 10.63 7.74 10.89
C PRO A 264 10.22 8.84 9.91
N LEU A 265 10.11 8.50 8.64
CA LEU A 265 9.64 9.42 7.60
C LEU A 265 8.15 9.21 7.30
N LEU A 266 7.72 7.95 7.25
CA LEU A 266 6.34 7.58 6.96
C LEU A 266 6.00 6.20 7.54
N LEU A 267 4.95 6.11 8.35
CA LEU A 267 4.60 4.90 9.10
C LEU A 267 3.37 4.17 8.54
N LEU A 268 3.49 3.49 7.40
CA LEU A 268 2.37 2.79 6.74
C LEU A 268 2.16 1.35 7.20
N SER A 269 3.00 0.79 8.07
CA SER A 269 2.79 -0.55 8.66
C SER A 269 1.56 -0.66 9.54
N ARG A 270 0.87 0.45 9.78
CA ARG A 270 -0.43 0.49 10.43
C ARG A 270 -1.59 0.63 9.45
N LEU A 271 -1.33 0.94 8.20
CA LEU A 271 -2.35 1.21 7.20
C LEU A 271 -2.68 -0.07 6.42
N ALA A 272 -3.94 -0.47 6.46
CA ALA A 272 -4.49 -1.51 5.59
C ALA A 272 -5.54 -0.90 4.66
N LEU A 273 -5.31 -1.05 3.35
CA LEU A 273 -6.12 -0.53 2.27
C LEU A 273 -6.84 -1.65 1.54
N PHE A 274 -7.97 -1.29 0.95
CA PHE A 274 -8.76 -2.14 0.08
C PHE A 274 -9.10 -1.40 -1.22
N MET A 275 -9.12 -2.14 -2.31
CA MET A 275 -9.48 -1.67 -3.64
C MET A 275 -10.36 -2.72 -4.31
N GLU A 276 -11.47 -2.31 -4.91
CA GLU A 276 -12.22 -3.15 -5.84
C GLU A 276 -11.68 -3.00 -7.26
N ALA A 277 -11.66 -4.08 -8.03
CA ALA A 277 -11.25 -4.10 -9.43
C ALA A 277 -12.18 -4.99 -10.27
N TYR A 278 -12.63 -4.49 -11.43
CA TYR A 278 -13.52 -5.22 -12.33
C TYR A 278 -13.52 -4.61 -13.73
N ARG A 279 -13.93 -5.40 -14.72
CA ARG A 279 -14.13 -4.95 -16.09
C ARG A 279 -15.42 -4.13 -16.26
#